data_AF-A0A1H8FII4-F1
#
_entry.id   AF-A0A1H8FII4-F1
#
_cell.length_a   1.000
_cell.length_b   1.000
_cell.length_c   1.000
_cell.angle_alpha   90.00
_cell.angle_beta   90.00
_cell.angle_gamma   90.00
#
_symmetry.space_group_name_H-M   'P 1'
#
loop_
_entity.id
_entity.type
_entity.pdbx_description
1 polymer ?
#
loop_
_entity_poly.entity_id
_entity_poly.type
_entity_poly.pdbx_seq_one_letter_code
_entity_poly.pdbx_strand_id
1 'polypeptide(L)' 'MSPKSKSHTGIAAAVAAAGTQDKLAKDLGVTQPAVQKWCKQGWVPLMRAGQIEALYNISRTRLANPKIVALLGTTSKAAT' A
#
# COMPACT_ATOMS: atom_id res chain seq x y z
N MET A 1 -11.74 28.33 -1.45
CA MET A 1 -11.35 27.21 -2.34
C MET A 1 -10.93 26.05 -1.44
N SER A 2 -11.88 25.21 -1.02
CA SER A 2 -11.59 24.12 -0.08
C SER A 2 -10.89 22.98 -0.83
N PRO A 3 -9.66 22.55 -0.44
CA PRO A 3 -9.05 21.41 -1.10
C PRO A 3 -9.81 20.15 -0.66
N LYS A 4 -10.45 19.48 -1.63
CA LYS A 4 -10.93 18.10 -1.46
C LYS A 4 -9.75 17.27 -0.93
N SER A 5 -9.89 16.70 0.27
CA SER A 5 -8.90 15.81 0.86
C SER A 5 -8.69 14.61 -0.08
N LYS A 6 -7.61 14.60 -0.86
CA LYS A 6 -7.22 13.42 -1.63
C LYS A 6 -6.95 12.32 -0.62
N SER A 7 -7.79 11.28 -0.59
CA SER A 7 -7.50 10.06 0.15
C SER A 7 -6.20 9.48 -0.40
N HIS A 8 -5.06 9.80 0.23
CA HIS A 8 -3.77 9.29 -0.20
C HIS A 8 -3.80 7.76 -0.05
N THR A 9 -3.60 7.07 -1.17
CA THR A 9 -3.52 5.60 -1.23
C THR A 9 -2.43 5.09 -0.29
N GLY A 10 -2.50 3.84 0.16
CA GLY A 10 -1.46 3.29 1.05
C GLY A 10 -0.07 3.37 0.44
N ILE A 11 0.06 3.15 -0.87
CA ILE A 11 1.34 3.29 -1.59
C ILE A 11 1.84 4.74 -1.63
N ALA A 12 0.96 5.74 -1.75
CA ALA A 12 1.37 7.14 -1.67
C ALA A 12 1.91 7.48 -0.27
N ALA A 13 1.29 6.93 0.78
CA ALA A 13 1.80 7.04 2.15
C ALA A 13 3.17 6.36 2.32
N ALA A 14 3.38 5.20 1.71
CA ALA A 14 4.66 4.49 1.74
C ALA A 14 5.77 5.28 1.03
N VAL A 15 5.48 5.89 -0.12
CA VAL A 15 6.44 6.76 -0.82
C VAL A 15 6.76 8.00 0.02
N ALA A 16 5.77 8.60 0.69
CA ALA A 16 6.01 9.73 1.58
C ALA A 16 6.89 9.34 2.78
N ALA A 17 6.65 8.17 3.39
CA ALA A 17 7.45 7.65 4.50
C ALA A 17 8.89 7.33 4.07
N ALA A 18 9.09 6.81 2.85
CA ALA A 18 10.42 6.57 2.28
C ALA A 18 11.11 7.85 1.77
N GLY A 19 10.36 8.95 1.61
CA GLY A 19 10.80 10.21 1.02
C GLY A 19 10.72 10.25 -0.51
N THR A 20 11.13 9.19 -1.22
CA THR A 20 11.04 9.11 -2.69
C THR A 20 10.66 7.72 -3.20
N GLN A 21 10.18 7.64 -4.44
CA GLN A 21 9.89 6.36 -5.09
C GLN A 21 11.16 5.51 -5.30
N ASP A 22 12.30 6.15 -5.57
CA ASP A 22 13.60 5.48 -5.72
C ASP A 22 14.07 4.89 -4.39
N LYS A 23 13.94 5.62 -3.28
CA LYS A 23 14.30 5.13 -1.95
C LYS A 23 13.44 3.94 -1.54
N LEU A 24 12.11 4.03 -1.73
CA LEU A 24 11.21 2.90 -1.50
C LEU A 24 11.58 1.68 -2.37
N ALA A 25 11.97 1.90 -3.62
CA ALA A 25 12.38 0.81 -4.51
C ALA A 25 13.65 0.11 -4.02
N LYS A 26 14.65 0.88 -3.57
CA LYS A 26 15.89 0.36 -2.97
C LYS A 26 15.62 -0.44 -1.70
N ASP A 27 14.81 0.09 -0.80
CA ASP A 27 14.49 -0.57 0.47
C ASP A 27 13.74 -1.90 0.27
N LEU A 28 12.97 -2.01 -0.83
CA LEU A 28 12.25 -3.23 -1.21
C LEU A 28 13.03 -4.15 -2.17
N GLY A 29 14.21 -3.74 -2.65
CA GLY A 29 14.96 -4.49 -3.67
C GLY A 29 14.18 -4.66 -4.99
N VAL A 30 13.49 -3.62 -5.44
CA VAL A 30 12.76 -3.57 -6.72
C VAL A 30 13.19 -2.38 -7.57
N THR A 31 12.68 -2.29 -8.80
CA THR A 31 12.93 -1.15 -9.67
C THR A 31 11.97 0.02 -9.36
N GLN A 32 12.43 1.26 -9.52
CA GLN A 32 11.60 2.46 -9.35
C GLN A 32 10.36 2.48 -10.28
N PRO A 33 10.42 2.02 -11.55
CA PRO A 33 9.24 1.84 -12.38
C PRO A 33 8.17 0.90 -11.80
N ALA A 34 8.56 -0.12 -11.01
CA ALA A 34 7.59 -0.98 -10.33
C ALA A 34 6.80 -0.18 -9.28
N VAL A 35 7.50 0.63 -8.48
CA VAL A 35 6.87 1.55 -7.51
C VAL A 35 5.98 2.57 -8.21
N GLN A 36 6.43 3.13 -9.33
CA GLN A 36 5.62 4.05 -10.14
C GLN A 36 4.32 3.38 -10.63
N LYS A 37 4.40 2.14 -11.12
CA LYS A 37 3.22 1.35 -11.51
C LYS A 37 2.26 1.17 -10.34
N TRP A 38 2.78 0.86 -9.15
CA TRP A 38 1.96 0.70 -7.94
C TRP A 38 1.28 2.00 -7.52
N CYS A 39 1.97 3.13 -7.63
CA CYS A 39 1.40 4.45 -7.38
C CYS A 39 0.22 4.74 -8.33
N LYS A 40 0.36 4.41 -9.62
CA LYS A 40 -0.70 4.60 -10.63
C LYS A 40 -1.93 3.75 -10.36
N GLN A 41 -1.76 2.50 -9.94
CA GLN A 41 -2.89 1.60 -9.63
C GLN A 41 -3.46 1.81 -8.21
N GLY A 42 -2.70 2.43 -7.31
CA GLY A 42 -3.12 2.75 -5.94
C GLY A 42 -2.92 1.63 -4.91
N TRP A 43 -2.31 0.51 -5.28
CA TRP A 43 -2.08 -0.66 -4.41
C TRP A 43 -0.78 -1.40 -4.80
N VAL A 44 -0.32 -2.31 -3.94
CA VAL A 44 0.87 -3.15 -4.14
C VAL A 44 0.52 -4.65 -4.07
N PRO A 45 1.33 -5.54 -4.65
CA PRO A 45 1.19 -6.98 -4.44
C PRO A 45 1.20 -7.36 -2.96
N LEU A 46 0.45 -8.39 -2.57
CA LEU A 46 0.24 -8.75 -1.16
C LEU A 46 1.56 -9.00 -0.40
N MET A 47 2.52 -9.70 -1.01
CA MET A 47 3.84 -9.89 -0.41
C MET A 47 4.58 -8.57 -0.15
N ARG A 48 4.45 -7.59 -1.06
CA ARG A 48 5.06 -6.26 -0.91
C ARG A 48 4.33 -5.42 0.14
N ALA A 49 3.02 -5.60 0.31
CA ALA A 49 2.27 -4.96 1.39
C ALA A 49 2.83 -5.35 2.77
N GLY A 50 3.16 -6.63 2.99
CA GLY A 50 3.76 -7.09 4.24
C GLY A 50 5.16 -6.51 4.49
N GLN A 51 5.99 -6.40 3.45
CA GLN A 51 7.32 -5.78 3.57
C GLN A 51 7.24 -4.28 3.89
N ILE A 52 6.35 -3.55 3.19
CA ILE A 52 6.15 -2.12 3.44
C ILE A 52 5.59 -1.89 4.84
N GLU A 53 4.70 -2.75 5.31
CA GLU A 53 4.20 -2.70 6.69
C GLU A 53 5.33 -2.85 7.70
N ALA A 54 6.23 -3.82 7.52
CA ALA A 54 7.37 -4.03 8.40
C ALA A 54 8.36 -2.85 8.40
N LEU A 55 8.58 -2.21 7.24
CA LEU A 55 9.57 -1.13 7.09
C LEU A 55 9.04 0.25 7.50
N TYR A 56 7.77 0.54 7.22
CA TYR A 56 7.21 1.90 7.35
C TYR A 56 5.97 1.97 8.27
N ASN A 57 5.59 0.85 8.89
CA ASN A 57 4.44 0.76 9.80
C ASN A 57 3.11 1.20 9.17
N ILE A 58 2.92 0.87 7.89
CA ILE A 58 1.68 1.14 7.15
C ILE A 58 0.89 -0.14 6.99
N SER A 59 -0.33 -0.17 7.51
CA SER A 59 -1.16 -1.39 7.50
C SER A 59 -1.32 -1.98 6.10
N ARG A 60 -1.07 -3.30 5.99
CA ARG A 60 -1.17 -4.06 4.73
C ARG A 60 -2.55 -3.98 4.07
N THR A 61 -3.63 -3.79 4.84
CA THR A 61 -5.00 -3.64 4.32
C THR A 61 -5.21 -2.32 3.56
N ARG A 62 -4.39 -1.30 3.83
CA ARG A 62 -4.37 -0.03 3.08
C ARG A 62 -3.50 -0.08 1.82
N LEU A 63 -2.59 -1.06 1.76
CA LEU A 63 -1.58 -1.22 0.73
C LEU A 63 -1.99 -2.22 -0.35
N ALA A 64 -2.60 -3.33 0.04
CA ALA A 64 -2.93 -4.43 -0.86
C ALA A 64 -4.10 -4.10 -1.80
N ASN A 65 -4.27 -4.92 -2.83
CA ASN A 65 -5.38 -4.79 -3.77
C ASN A 65 -6.73 -4.84 -3.01
N PRO A 66 -7.62 -3.85 -3.18
CA PRO A 66 -8.87 -3.76 -2.42
C PRO A 66 -9.79 -4.97 -2.64
N LYS A 67 -9.76 -5.61 -3.82
CA LYS A 67 -10.55 -6.83 -4.07
C LYS A 67 -10.06 -8.00 -3.22
N ILE A 68 -8.74 -8.13 -3.05
CA ILE A 68 -8.15 -9.17 -2.18
C ILE A 68 -8.51 -8.88 -0.73
N VAL A 69 -8.40 -7.62 -0.29
CA VAL A 69 -8.77 -7.23 1.08
C VAL A 69 -10.25 -7.51 1.35
N ALA A 70 -11.14 -7.21 0.41
CA ALA A 70 -12.56 -7.52 0.54
C ALA A 70 -12.84 -9.02 0.67
N LEU A 71 -12.17 -9.87 -0.14
CA LEU A 71 -12.29 -11.33 -0.06
C LEU A 71 -11.75 -11.91 1.25
N LEU A 72 -10.71 -11.31 1.83
CA LEU A 72 -10.18 -11.74 3.13
C LEU A 72 -11.02 -11.21 4.29
N GLY A 73 -11.67 -10.05 4.13
CA GLY A 73 -12.57 -9.46 5.12
C GLY A 73 -13.93 -10.16 5.25
N THR A 74 -14.26 -11.11 4.36
CA THR A 74 -15.50 -11.90 4.43
C THR A 74 -15.42 -13.12 5.35
N THR A 75 -14.36 -13.27 6.16
CA THR A 75 -14.30 -14.32 7.18
C THR A 75 -15.15 -13.98 8.41
N SER A 76 -16.42 -14.41 8.33
CA SER A 76 -17.32 -14.89 9.40
C SER A 76 -17.57 -14.01 10.64
N LYS A 77 -18.81 -13.52 10.75
CA LYS A 77 -19.53 -13.48 12.03
C LYS A 77 -20.16 -14.86 12.24
N ALA A 78 -19.58 -15.71 13.09
CA ALA A 78 -20.27 -16.85 13.68
C ALA A 78 -19.66 -17.25 15.03
N ALA A 79 -20.55 -17.56 15.98
CA ALA A 79 -20.37 -17.96 17.39
C ALA A 79 -19.95 -16.80 18.32
N THR A 80 -20.71 -16.38 19.34
CA THR A 80 -21.78 -17.02 20.15
C THR A 80 -22.75 -15.95 20.63
#